data_AF-A0A1F7ZQZ6-F1
#
_entry.id   AF-A0A1F7ZQZ6-F1
#
_cell.length_a   1.000
_cell.length_b   1.000
_cell.length_c   1.000
_cell.angle_alpha   90.00
_cell.angle_beta   90.00
_cell.angle_gamma   90.00
#
_symmetry.space_group_name_H-M   'P 1'
#
loop_
_entity.id
_entity.type
_entity.pdbx_description
1 polymer ?
#
loop_
_entity_poly.entity_id
_entity_poly.type
_entity_poly.pdbx_seq_one_letter_code
_entity_poly.pdbx_strand_id
1 'polypeptide(L)'
;MELSKEEMGVFATFHRLCTEHGLFERLRDLDTKEVQAGIKDEVTLLRFFRAGFLDPHRALQQLQEATRFREEWHVLSLYITIHVADFKGTRKFYPHWTGSRDKPGLPILMVDMAHYNQAAIAQ
;
A
#
# COMPACT_ATOMS: atom_id res chain seq x y z
N MET A 1 0.90 -1.36 -18.87
CA MET A 1 1.66 -0.26 -18.23
C MET A 1 3.09 -0.51 -18.64
N GLU A 2 3.51 0.03 -19.78
CA GLU A 2 4.66 -0.51 -20.49
C GLU A 2 5.98 0.08 -19.98
N LEU A 3 6.97 -0.80 -19.79
CA LEU A 3 8.37 -0.45 -19.56
C LEU A 3 9.14 -0.61 -20.87
N SER A 4 10.17 0.20 -21.09
CA SER A 4 11.12 0.00 -22.18
C SER A 4 11.95 -1.27 -21.95
N LYS A 5 12.63 -1.79 -22.98
CA LYS A 5 13.49 -2.97 -22.85
C LYS A 5 14.61 -2.76 -21.82
N GLU A 6 15.15 -1.55 -21.74
CA GLU A 6 16.18 -1.20 -20.76
C GLU A 6 15.59 -1.18 -19.34
N GLU A 7 14.43 -0.54 -19.18
CA GLU A 7 13.71 -0.49 -17.89
C GLU A 7 13.29 -1.87 -17.40
N MET A 8 12.94 -2.80 -18.31
CA MET A 8 12.65 -4.19 -17.96
C MET A 8 13.89 -4.91 -17.37
N GLY A 9 15.09 -4.64 -17.90
CA GLY A 9 16.34 -5.18 -17.35
C GLY A 9 16.64 -4.64 -15.94
N VAL A 10 16.38 -3.36 -15.72
CA VAL A 10 16.51 -2.73 -14.41
C VAL A 10 15.45 -3.27 -13.43
N PHE A 11 14.22 -3.46 -13.89
CA PHE A 11 13.15 -4.07 -13.10
C PHE A 11 13.46 -5.53 -12.73
N ALA A 12 14.07 -6.31 -13.63
CA ALA A 12 14.53 -7.67 -13.32
C ALA A 12 15.61 -7.68 -12.22
N THR A 13 16.49 -6.66 -12.21
CA THR A 13 17.46 -6.46 -11.13
C THR A 13 16.77 -6.19 -9.80
N PHE A 14 15.76 -5.31 -9.80
CA PHE A 14 14.94 -5.06 -8.61
C PHE A 14 14.24 -6.34 -8.11
N HIS A 15 13.65 -7.12 -9.01
CA HIS A 15 13.00 -8.39 -8.65
C HIS A 15 13.98 -9.38 -8.00
N ARG A 16 15.20 -9.49 -8.54
CA ARG A 16 16.26 -10.32 -7.96
C ARG A 16 16.60 -9.85 -6.55
N LEU A 17 16.81 -8.54 -6.34
CA LEU A 17 17.08 -7.98 -5.02
C LEU A 17 15.96 -8.29 -4.02
N CYS A 18 14.70 -8.16 -4.42
CA CYS A 18 13.57 -8.52 -3.56
C CYS A 18 13.59 -10.01 -3.15
N THR A 19 14.03 -10.89 -4.05
CA THR A 19 14.15 -12.33 -3.79
C THR A 19 15.28 -12.61 -2.79
N GLU A 20 16.45 -11.99 -3.00
CA GLU A 20 17.62 -12.14 -2.12
C GLU A 20 17.34 -11.64 -0.69
N HIS A 21 16.52 -10.60 -0.56
CA HIS A 21 16.09 -10.06 0.74
C HIS A 21 14.86 -10.77 1.34
N GLY A 22 14.39 -11.88 0.76
CA GLY A 22 13.29 -12.66 1.31
C GLY A 22 11.95 -11.93 1.34
N LEU A 23 11.77 -10.86 0.55
CA LEU A 23 10.56 -10.03 0.61
C LEU A 23 9.31 -10.73 0.08
N PHE A 24 9.49 -11.86 -0.60
CA PHE A 24 8.41 -12.74 -1.03
C PHE A 24 8.00 -13.78 0.02
N GLU A 25 8.71 -13.90 1.14
CA GLU A 25 8.39 -14.90 2.17
C GLU A 25 7.02 -14.64 2.81
N ARG A 26 6.37 -15.72 3.27
CA ARG A 26 5.00 -15.72 3.78
C ARG A 26 4.89 -14.82 5.02
N LEU A 27 3.89 -13.94 5.03
CA LEU A 27 3.48 -13.24 6.26
C LEU A 27 3.06 -14.27 7.31
N ARG A 28 3.75 -14.28 8.45
CA ARG A 28 3.66 -15.34 9.47
C ARG A 28 2.27 -15.55 10.06
N ASP A 29 1.40 -14.55 9.97
CA ASP A 29 0.14 -14.49 10.71
C ASP A 29 -1.14 -14.75 9.87
N LEU A 30 -1.01 -15.22 8.62
CA LEU A 30 -2.17 -15.47 7.73
C LEU A 30 -2.41 -16.97 7.45
N ASP A 31 -3.67 -17.40 7.55
CA ASP A 31 -4.11 -18.76 7.22
C ASP A 31 -3.91 -19.04 5.72
N THR A 32 -3.59 -20.29 5.40
CA THR A 32 -3.12 -20.78 4.10
C THR A 32 -4.13 -20.55 2.96
N LYS A 33 -5.40 -20.29 3.28
CA LYS A 33 -6.47 -19.96 2.31
C LYS A 33 -6.62 -18.47 2.01
N GLU A 34 -5.96 -17.58 2.76
CA GLU A 34 -6.09 -16.13 2.63
C GLU A 34 -4.87 -15.47 1.95
N VAL A 35 -3.84 -16.25 1.63
CA VAL A 35 -2.53 -15.74 1.18
C VAL A 35 -2.46 -15.58 -0.34
N GLN A 36 -3.33 -14.73 -0.89
CA GLN A 36 -2.98 -14.03 -2.11
C GLN A 36 -3.03 -12.53 -1.82
N ALA A 37 -2.16 -12.11 -0.89
CA ALA A 37 -1.96 -10.72 -0.62
C ALA A 37 -1.42 -10.07 -1.90
N GLY A 38 -2.28 -9.32 -2.62
CA GLY A 38 -1.92 -8.45 -3.76
C GLY A 38 -0.97 -7.29 -3.37
N ILE A 39 -0.23 -7.47 -2.29
CA ILE A 39 0.84 -6.63 -1.74
C ILE A 39 2.19 -7.07 -2.32
N LYS A 40 2.30 -8.32 -2.80
CA LYS A 40 3.55 -8.90 -3.31
C LYS A 40 3.44 -9.33 -4.79
N ASP A 41 2.38 -8.89 -5.48
CA ASP A 41 2.23 -9.13 -6.90
C ASP A 41 3.18 -8.25 -7.73
N GLU A 42 3.42 -8.65 -8.97
CA GLU A 42 4.29 -7.91 -9.89
C GLU A 42 3.82 -6.47 -10.09
N VAL A 43 2.50 -6.23 -10.09
CA VAL A 43 1.94 -4.88 -10.19
C VAL A 43 2.34 -4.03 -8.99
N THR A 44 2.37 -4.58 -7.77
CA THR A 44 2.85 -3.85 -6.60
C THR A 44 4.35 -3.59 -6.66
N LEU A 45 5.16 -4.55 -7.12
CA LEU A 45 6.58 -4.31 -7.37
C LEU A 45 6.77 -3.15 -8.36
N LEU A 46 6.00 -3.12 -9.46
CA LEU A 46 6.06 -2.04 -10.43
C LEU A 46 5.68 -0.67 -9.84
N ARG A 47 4.75 -0.61 -8.87
CA ARG A 47 4.40 0.63 -8.16
C ARG A 47 5.60 1.17 -7.37
N PHE A 48 6.26 0.31 -6.59
CA PHE A 48 7.46 0.69 -5.84
C PHE A 48 8.63 1.05 -6.75
N PHE A 49 8.82 0.29 -7.84
CA PHE A 49 9.87 0.56 -8.81
C PHE A 49 9.72 1.95 -9.45
N ARG A 50 8.50 2.33 -9.82
CA ARG A 50 8.20 3.66 -10.36
C ARG A 50 8.33 4.77 -9.31
N ALA A 51 7.86 4.55 -8.08
CA ALA A 51 8.00 5.49 -6.98
C ALA A 51 9.47 5.70 -6.57
N GLY A 52 10.33 4.70 -6.81
CA GLY A 52 11.77 4.77 -6.68
C GLY A 52 12.49 5.42 -7.87
N PHE A 53 11.77 6.01 -8.83
CA PHE A 53 12.32 6.58 -10.07
C PHE A 53 13.12 5.58 -10.91
N LEU A 54 12.64 4.33 -10.98
CA LEU A 54 13.27 3.22 -11.72
C LEU A 54 14.66 2.81 -11.18
N ASP A 55 15.00 3.23 -9.95
CA ASP A 55 16.20 2.79 -9.24
C ASP A 55 15.88 1.54 -8.39
N PRO A 56 16.53 0.39 -8.66
CA PRO A 56 16.29 -0.86 -7.93
C PRO A 56 16.54 -0.77 -6.43
N HIS A 57 17.55 -0.02 -5.99
CA HIS A 57 17.93 0.08 -4.59
C HIS A 57 16.97 0.98 -3.83
N ARG A 58 16.55 2.10 -4.42
CA ARG A 58 15.52 2.96 -3.83
C ARG A 58 14.19 2.23 -3.72
N ALA A 59 13.80 1.50 -4.76
CA ALA A 59 12.57 0.71 -4.76
C ALA A 59 12.61 -0.39 -3.69
N LEU A 60 13.76 -1.06 -3.52
CA LEU A 60 13.98 -2.05 -2.47
C LEU A 60 13.82 -1.43 -1.08
N GLN A 61 14.46 -0.29 -0.83
CA GLN A 61 14.36 0.41 0.45
C GLN A 61 12.90 0.77 0.77
N GLN A 62 12.18 1.37 -0.20
CA GLN A 62 10.76 1.72 -0.02
C GLN A 62 9.90 0.49 0.29
N LEU A 63 10.13 -0.64 -0.40
CA LEU A 63 9.39 -1.87 -0.17
C LEU A 63 9.70 -2.47 1.21
N GLN A 64 10.97 -2.46 1.64
CA GLN A 64 11.39 -2.92 2.96
C GLN A 64 10.76 -2.10 4.07
N GLU A 65 10.83 -0.77 3.98
CA GLU A 65 10.21 0.13 4.95
C GLU A 65 8.70 -0.07 5.02
N ALA A 66 8.04 -0.21 3.87
CA ALA A 66 6.60 -0.44 3.82
C ALA A 66 6.21 -1.84 4.35
N THR A 67 7.06 -2.86 4.17
CA THR A 67 6.83 -4.20 4.72
C THR A 67 6.97 -4.17 6.24
N ARG A 68 8.07 -3.58 6.74
CA ARG A 68 8.31 -3.40 8.17
C ARG A 68 7.17 -2.63 8.84
N PHE A 69 6.72 -1.52 8.26
CA PHE A 69 5.58 -0.76 8.78
C PHE A 69 4.31 -1.62 8.89
N ARG A 70 4.01 -2.43 7.87
CA ARG A 70 2.82 -3.30 7.91
C ARG A 70 2.91 -4.37 8.98
N GLU A 71 4.10 -4.92 9.21
CA GLU A 71 4.35 -5.93 10.25
C GLU A 71 4.31 -5.30 11.65
N GLU A 72 5.03 -4.20 11.88
CA GLU A 72 5.09 -3.48 13.15
C GLU A 72 3.71 -3.03 13.64
N TRP A 73 2.85 -2.57 12.73
CA TRP A 73 1.51 -2.09 13.05
C TRP A 73 0.41 -3.13 12.83
N HIS A 74 0.79 -4.38 12.52
CA HIS A 74 -0.13 -5.48 12.23
C HIS A 74 -1.27 -5.09 11.28
N VAL A 75 -0.96 -4.29 10.24
CA VAL A 75 -1.97 -3.61 9.39
C VAL A 75 -2.96 -4.59 8.79
N LEU A 76 -2.49 -5.77 8.36
CA LEU A 76 -3.35 -6.81 7.79
C LEU A 76 -4.30 -7.40 8.83
N SER A 77 -3.81 -7.68 10.03
CA SER A 77 -4.65 -8.15 11.14
C SER A 77 -5.69 -7.09 11.50
N LEU A 78 -5.30 -5.81 11.56
CA LEU A 78 -6.21 -4.69 11.81
C LEU A 78 -7.38 -4.69 10.82
N TYR A 79 -7.16 -4.87 9.52
CA TYR A 79 -8.27 -4.92 8.55
C TYR A 79 -9.23 -6.10 8.76
N ILE A 80 -8.74 -7.22 9.30
CA ILE A 80 -9.53 -8.41 9.58
C ILE A 80 -10.31 -8.26 10.90
N THR A 81 -9.69 -7.66 11.91
CA THR A 81 -10.21 -7.63 13.29
C THR A 81 -10.86 -6.31 13.69
N ILE A 82 -10.77 -5.26 12.86
CA ILE A 82 -11.32 -3.94 13.20
C ILE A 82 -12.83 -4.02 13.45
N HIS A 83 -13.26 -3.45 14.57
CA HIS A 83 -14.68 -3.39 14.91
C HIS A 83 -15.40 -2.42 13.95
N VAL A 84 -16.48 -2.90 13.34
CA VAL A 84 -17.18 -2.16 12.27
C VAL A 84 -17.77 -0.83 12.79
N ALA A 85 -18.25 -0.77 14.03
CA ALA A 85 -18.79 0.46 14.59
C ALA A 85 -17.69 1.53 14.74
N ASP A 86 -16.53 1.14 15.23
CA ASP A 86 -15.38 2.02 15.45
C ASP A 86 -14.82 2.52 14.11
N PHE A 87 -14.75 1.63 13.11
CA PHE A 87 -14.39 2.00 11.73
C PHE A 87 -15.39 2.99 11.12
N LYS A 88 -16.69 2.80 11.34
CA LYS A 88 -17.73 3.74 10.87
C LYS A 88 -17.65 5.08 11.59
N GLY A 89 -17.38 5.07 12.90
CA GLY A 89 -17.20 6.28 13.71
C GLY A 89 -16.01 7.10 13.25
N THR A 90 -14.88 6.46 12.94
CA THR A 90 -13.65 7.13 12.47
C THR A 90 -13.73 7.58 11.01
N ARG A 91 -14.66 7.03 10.23
CA ARG A 91 -14.82 7.34 8.80
C ARG A 91 -15.06 8.82 8.51
N LYS A 92 -15.63 9.58 9.44
CA LYS A 92 -15.84 11.05 9.32
C LYS A 92 -14.54 11.84 9.16
N PHE A 93 -13.42 11.25 9.57
CA PHE A 93 -12.09 11.83 9.40
C PHE A 93 -11.40 11.31 8.13
N TYR A 94 -11.77 10.13 7.65
CA TYR A 94 -11.04 9.51 6.54
C TYR A 94 -11.32 10.20 5.20
N PRO A 95 -10.33 10.31 4.29
CA PRO A 95 -10.58 10.78 2.93
C PRO A 95 -11.76 10.06 2.27
N HIS A 96 -12.72 10.84 1.79
CA HIS A 96 -13.92 10.35 1.14
C HIS A 96 -13.73 10.32 -0.37
N TRP A 97 -14.13 9.22 -1.00
CA TRP A 97 -14.23 9.19 -2.45
C TRP A 97 -15.45 9.99 -2.90
N THR A 98 -15.22 10.96 -3.78
CA THR A 98 -16.25 11.87 -4.31
C THR A 98 -17.17 11.23 -5.36
N GLY A 99 -16.93 9.96 -5.72
CA GLY A 99 -17.58 9.31 -6.88
C GLY A 99 -17.05 9.80 -8.24
N SER A 100 -16.21 10.84 -8.23
CA SER A 100 -15.74 11.52 -9.44
C SER A 100 -14.27 11.22 -9.71
N ARG A 101 -13.85 11.51 -10.94
CA ARG A 101 -12.47 11.38 -11.42
C ARG A 101 -12.04 12.68 -12.08
N ASP A 102 -10.73 12.96 -12.07
CA ASP A 102 -10.16 14.07 -12.81
C ASP A 102 -10.12 13.77 -14.33
N LYS A 103 -9.58 14.71 -15.12
CA LYS A 103 -9.48 14.56 -16.59
C LYS A 103 -8.68 13.30 -17.00
N PRO A 104 -7.52 12.98 -16.39
CA PRO A 104 -6.82 11.70 -16.56
C PRO A 104 -7.57 10.44 -16.09
N GLY A 105 -8.65 10.58 -15.33
CA GLY A 105 -9.41 9.44 -14.79
C GLY A 105 -8.93 8.97 -13.41
N LEU A 106 -8.11 9.75 -12.70
CA LEU A 106 -7.70 9.48 -11.32
C LEU A 106 -8.84 9.82 -10.35
N PRO A 107 -9.08 8.99 -9.31
CA PRO A 107 -10.15 9.23 -8.35
C PRO A 107 -9.87 10.50 -7.53
N ILE A 108 -10.88 11.35 -7.40
CA ILE A 108 -10.81 12.53 -6.55
C ILE A 108 -11.27 12.15 -5.14
N LEU A 109 -10.36 12.32 -4.17
CA LEU A 109 -10.63 12.13 -2.74
C LEU A 109 -10.76 13.51 -2.06
N MET A 110 -11.67 13.63 -1.11
CA MET A 110 -11.91 14.85 -0.32
C MET A 110 -11.68 14.57 1.16
N VAL A 111 -11.01 15.47 1.86
CA VAL A 111 -10.92 15.49 3.33
C VAL A 111 -11.45 16.83 3.81
N ASP A 112 -12.42 16.80 4.71
CA ASP A 112 -12.93 18.02 5.35
C ASP A 112 -12.11 18.34 6.61
N MET A 113 -11.13 19.22 6.45
CA MET A 113 -10.22 19.61 7.53
C MET A 113 -10.87 20.56 8.56
N ALA A 114 -12.02 21.19 8.25
CA ALA A 114 -12.66 22.12 9.19
C ALA A 114 -13.19 21.41 10.44
N HIS A 115 -13.56 20.14 10.29
CA HIS A 115 -14.11 19.30 11.35
C HIS A 115 -13.06 18.39 12.02
N TYR A 116 -11.78 18.57 11.70
CA TYR A 116 -10.67 17.86 12.34
C TYR A 116 -10.31 18.50 13.69
N ASN A 117 -11.20 18.38 14.67
CA ASN A 117 -11.01 18.91 16.01
C ASN A 117 -11.38 17.89 17.09
N GLN A 118 -10.98 18.17 18.33
CA GLN A 118 -11.12 17.25 19.45
C GLN A 118 -12.59 16.99 19.83
N ALA A 119 -13.48 17.97 19.60
CA ALA A 119 -14.91 17.80 19.82
C ALA A 119 -15.52 16.79 18.85
N ALA A 120 -15.10 16.81 17.58
CA ALA A 120 -15.54 15.84 16.59
C ALA A 120 -15.04 14.42 16.93
N ILE A 121 -13.84 14.27 17.53
CA ILE A 121 -13.28 12.96 17.91
C ILE A 121 -14.04 12.35 19.09
N ALA A 122 -14.53 13.19 20.01
CA ALA A 122 -15.24 12.76 21.21
C ALA A 122 -16.72 12.37 20.99
N GLN A 123 -17.25 12.58 19.79
CA GLN A 123 -18.60 12.17 19.37
C GLN A 123 -18.60 10.76 18.78
#